data_AF-A0A6C8GLR5-F1
#
_entry.id   AF-A0A6C8GLR5-F1
#
_cell.length_a   1.000
_cell.length_b   1.000
_cell.length_c   1.000
_cell.angle_alpha   90.00
_cell.angle_beta   90.00
_cell.angle_gamma   90.00
#
_symmetry.space_group_name_H-M   'P 1'
#
loop_
_entity.id
_entity.type
_entity.pdbx_description
1 polymer ?
#
loop_
_entity_poly.entity_id
_entity_poly.type
_entity_poly.pdbx_seq_one_letter_code
_entity_poly.pdbx_strand_id
1 'polypeptide(L)' 'MTIGHGTVVGARSSVFKSLPANAICRGNPAVVTRQRVQKVTP' A
#
# COMPACT_ATOMS: atom_id res chain seq x y z
N MET A 1 6.81 -10.90 -6.43
CA MET A 1 6.00 -9.85 -5.77
C MET A 1 6.81 -8.59 -5.69
N THR A 2 6.28 -7.46 -6.14
CA THR A 2 6.94 -6.16 -6.02
C THR A 2 6.03 -5.15 -5.33
N ILE A 3 6.62 -4.31 -4.48
CA ILE A 3 5.93 -3.21 -3.81
C ILE A 3 6.45 -1.93 -4.44
N GLY A 4 5.58 -1.17 -5.11
CA GLY A 4 5.95 0.12 -5.66
C GLY A 4 6.43 1.09 -4.58
N HIS A 5 7.34 2.00 -4.96
CA HIS A 5 7.90 2.97 -4.03
C HIS A 5 6.80 3.82 -3.37
N GLY A 6 6.96 4.09 -2.07
CA GLY A 6 6.01 4.90 -1.31
C GLY A 6 4.68 4.21 -1.00
N THR A 7 4.54 2.90 -1.26
CA THR A 7 3.35 2.12 -0.92
C THR A 7 3.35 1.71 0.54
N VAL A 8 2.18 1.82 1.18
CA VAL A 8 1.96 1.50 2.59
C VAL A 8 1.12 0.24 2.67
N VAL A 9 1.65 -0.79 3.32
CA VAL A 9 0.93 -2.02 3.64
C VAL A 9 0.58 -1.98 5.11
N GLY A 10 -0.71 -2.11 5.45
CA GLY A 10 -1.09 -2.09 6.87
C GLY A 10 -0.70 -3.35 7.63
N ALA A 11 -0.72 -3.24 8.96
CA ALA A 11 -0.42 -4.36 9.85
C ALA A 11 -1.33 -5.56 9.57
N ARG A 12 -0.74 -6.78 9.65
CA ARG A 12 -1.39 -8.08 9.42
C ARG A 12 -1.92 -8.32 8.01
N SER A 13 -1.42 -7.59 7.01
CA SER A 13 -1.75 -7.83 5.61
C SER A 13 -0.83 -8.83 4.92
N SER A 14 -1.37 -9.58 3.97
CA SER A 14 -0.64 -10.57 3.17
C SER A 14 -0.69 -10.21 1.68
N VAL A 15 0.48 -9.98 1.07
CA VAL A 15 0.58 -9.52 -0.33
C VAL A 15 0.78 -10.71 -1.26
N PHE A 16 -0.26 -11.03 -2.03
CA PHE A 16 -0.24 -12.10 -3.04
C PHE A 16 -0.26 -11.59 -4.49
N LYS A 17 -0.21 -10.26 -4.71
CA LYS A 17 -0.09 -9.61 -6.04
C LYS A 17 0.81 -8.38 -5.93
N SER A 18 1.54 -8.04 -7.00
CA SER A 18 2.36 -6.83 -7.01
C SER A 18 1.50 -5.59 -6.82
N LEU A 19 1.99 -4.63 -6.01
CA LEU A 19 1.24 -3.44 -5.63
C LEU A 19 1.79 -2.20 -6.36
N PRO A 20 0.91 -1.31 -6.82
CA PRO A 20 1.31 -0.06 -7.48
C PRO A 20 2.04 0.86 -6.49
N ALA A 21 2.83 1.82 -7.01
CA ALA A 21 3.51 2.84 -6.21
C ALA A 21 2.52 3.85 -5.61
N ASN A 22 2.89 4.47 -4.49
CA ASN A 22 2.08 5.47 -3.77
C ASN A 22 0.64 5.01 -3.47
N ALA A 23 0.45 3.73 -3.13
CA ALA A 23 -0.85 3.19 -2.75
C ALA A 23 -0.89 2.77 -1.28
N ILE A 24 -2.07 2.77 -0.66
CA ILE A 24 -2.32 2.19 0.65
C ILE A 24 -3.06 0.87 0.42
N CYS A 25 -2.47 -0.24 0.87
CA CYS A 25 -3.01 -1.58 0.68
C CYS A 25 -3.29 -2.25 2.04
N ARG A 26 -4.42 -2.94 2.15
CA ARG A 26 -4.88 -3.60 3.39
C ARG A 26 -5.60 -4.91 3.08
N GLY A 27 -5.69 -5.77 4.09
CA GLY A 27 -6.38 -7.07 4.01
C GLY A 27 -5.46 -8.27 3.77
N ASN A 28 -6.08 -9.44 3.73
CA ASN A 28 -5.50 -10.72 3.35
C ASN A 28 -6.52 -11.39 2.40
N PRO A 29 -6.32 -11.35 1.07
CA PRO A 29 -5.18 -10.75 0.37
C PRO A 29 -5.17 -9.21 0.40
N ALA A 30 -3.98 -8.60 0.37
CA ALA A 30 -3.81 -7.15 0.39
C ALA A 30 -4.35 -6.52 -0.90
N VAL A 31 -5.34 -5.64 -0.77
CA VAL A 31 -5.97 -4.89 -1.87
C VAL A 31 -5.72 -3.40 -1.72
N VAL A 32 -5.65 -2.68 -2.84
CA VAL A 32 -5.52 -1.21 -2.86
C VAL A 32 -6.79 -0.61 -2.27
N THR A 33 -6.65 0.08 -1.14
CA THR A 33 -7.77 0.77 -0.47
C THR A 33 -7.88 2.22 -0.96
N ARG A 34 -6.75 2.92 -1.10
CA ARG A 34 -6.70 4.33 -1.53
C ARG A 34 -5.28 4.72 -1.96
N GLN A 35 -5.15 5.82 -2.70
CA GLN A 35 -3.85 6.44 -2.99
C GLN A 35 -3.26 7.10 -1.73
N ARG A 36 -1.93 6.98 -1.55
CA ARG A 36 -1.19 7.64 -0.48
C ARG A 36 -1.09 9.13 -0.78
N VAL A 37 -1.72 9.93 0.06
CA VAL A 37 -1.52 11.38 0.12
C VAL A 37 -0.43 11.68 1.13
N GLN A 38 0.68 12.28 0.69
CA GLN A 38 1.65 12.84 1.61
C GLN A 38 1.04 14.10 2.22
N LYS A 39 0.72 14.05 3.52
CA LYS A 39 0.48 15.26 4.29
C LYS A 39 1.85 15.81 4.66
N VAL A 40 2.32 16.79 3.90
CA VAL A 40 3.47 17.61 4.30
C VAL A 40 2.96 18.49 5.43
N THR A 41 3.20 18.07 6.67
CA THR A 41 3.08 19.00 7.80
C THR A 41 4.33 19.87 7.78
N PRO A 42 4.21 21.21 7.83
CA PRO A 42 5.35 22.12 7.87
C PRO A 42 6.18 21.93 9.15
#